data_AF-A0A936WJR3-F1
#
_entry.id   AF-A0A936WJR3-F1
#
_cell.length_a   1.000
_cell.length_b   1.000
_cell.length_c   1.000
_cell.angle_alpha   90.00
_cell.angle_beta   90.00
_cell.angle_gamma   90.00
#
_symmetry.space_group_name_H-M   'P 1'
#
loop_
_entity.id
_entity.type
_entity.pdbx_description
1 polymer ?
#
loop_
_entity_poly.entity_id
_entity_poly.type
_entity_poly.pdbx_seq_one_letter_code
_entity_poly.pdbx_strand_id
1 'polypeptide(L)'
;MNCKNAVKALPEYLDLTLGKDEALGVRDHLALCPECREQARLFSSSWEMLDVLETVQPSAYFRAHFWERVREQETRAWGRTGLFSRFPLAPALAGFFVLWLLGVAGGAHLFKLRHRTVTTTEIALNRFLSPYPQNSVEHIFQEGRTPGGNV
;
A
#
# COMPACT_ATOMS: atom_id res chain seq x y z
N MET A 1 7.71 -25.95 -25.09
CA MET A 1 8.58 -27.04 -24.57
C MET A 1 8.56 -28.22 -25.54
N ASN A 2 9.60 -29.08 -25.56
CA ASN A 2 9.62 -30.31 -26.35
C ASN A 2 9.20 -31.53 -25.50
N CYS A 3 8.85 -32.65 -26.14
CA CYS A 3 8.39 -33.85 -25.45
C CYS A 3 9.42 -34.39 -24.45
N LYS A 4 10.71 -34.43 -24.83
CA LYS A 4 11.79 -34.93 -23.97
C LYS A 4 11.88 -34.18 -22.64
N ASN A 5 11.78 -32.85 -22.67
CA ASN A 5 11.82 -32.03 -21.47
C ASN A 5 10.54 -32.16 -20.66
N ALA A 6 9.38 -32.25 -21.33
CA ALA A 6 8.09 -32.47 -20.67
C ALA A 6 8.09 -33.76 -19.85
N VAL A 7 8.52 -34.87 -20.46
CA VAL A 7 8.58 -36.19 -19.82
C VAL A 7 9.58 -36.21 -18.67
N LYS A 8 10.73 -35.55 -18.85
CA LYS A 8 11.73 -35.46 -17.79
C LYS A 8 11.21 -34.70 -16.56
N ALA A 9 10.40 -33.67 -16.77
CA ALA A 9 9.84 -32.84 -15.70
C ALA A 9 8.51 -33.39 -15.12
N LEU A 10 7.99 -34.51 -15.61
CA LEU A 10 6.73 -35.09 -15.13
C LEU A 10 6.75 -35.46 -13.64
N PRO A 11 7.80 -36.11 -13.08
CA PRO A 11 7.81 -36.46 -11.67
C PRO A 11 7.70 -35.23 -10.77
N GLU A 12 8.54 -34.22 -11.00
CA GLU A 12 8.53 -32.99 -10.21
C GLU A 12 7.27 -32.13 -10.45
N TYR A 13 6.68 -32.22 -11.65
CA TYR A 13 5.38 -31.62 -11.95
C TYR A 13 4.23 -32.27 -11.17
N LEU A 14 4.20 -33.60 -11.09
CA LEU A 14 3.18 -34.35 -10.33
C LEU A 14 3.32 -34.14 -8.82
N ASP A 15 4.56 -34.02 -8.32
CA ASP A 15 4.84 -33.74 -6.91
C ASP A 15 4.69 -32.25 -6.54
N LEU A 16 4.28 -31.39 -7.49
CA LEU A 16 4.12 -29.93 -7.32
C LEU A 16 5.40 -29.22 -6.82
N THR A 17 6.57 -29.76 -7.13
CA THR A 17 7.88 -29.20 -6.73
C THR A 17 8.54 -28.35 -7.82
N LEU A 18 7.99 -28.40 -9.04
CA LEU A 18 8.49 -27.63 -10.17
C LEU A 18 8.28 -26.12 -9.99
N GLY A 19 9.21 -25.31 -10.49
CA GLY A 19 9.06 -23.85 -10.52
C GLY A 19 7.85 -23.41 -11.33
N LYS A 20 7.22 -22.29 -10.97
CA LYS A 20 5.95 -21.83 -11.58
C LYS A 20 6.00 -21.75 -13.10
N ASP A 21 7.04 -21.15 -13.67
CA ASP A 21 7.16 -20.95 -15.12
C ASP A 21 7.36 -22.27 -15.87
N GLU A 22 8.10 -23.20 -15.27
CA GLU A 22 8.32 -24.53 -15.83
C GLU A 22 7.06 -25.38 -15.75
N ALA A 23 6.32 -25.30 -14.64
CA ALA A 23 5.04 -25.99 -14.46
C ALA A 23 4.00 -25.52 -15.48
N LEU A 24 3.94 -24.22 -15.76
CA LEU A 24 3.11 -23.67 -16.83
C LEU A 24 3.51 -24.26 -18.19
N GLY A 25 4.82 -24.31 -18.48
CA GLY A 25 5.34 -24.91 -19.70
C GLY A 25 4.99 -26.40 -19.88
N VAL A 26 5.03 -27.18 -18.81
CA VAL A 26 4.60 -28.60 -18.79
C VAL A 26 3.11 -28.70 -19.04
N ARG A 27 2.30 -27.95 -18.29
CA ARG A 27 0.83 -27.97 -18.41
C ARG A 27 0.37 -27.63 -19.82
N ASP A 28 0.92 -26.57 -20.41
CA ASP A 28 0.56 -26.13 -21.75
C ASP A 28 0.99 -27.17 -22.80
N HIS A 29 2.12 -27.88 -22.58
CA HIS A 29 2.53 -28.98 -23.44
C HIS A 29 1.60 -30.20 -23.35
N LEU A 30 1.16 -30.59 -22.15
CA LEU A 30 0.21 -31.69 -21.94
C LEU A 30 -1.17 -31.40 -22.55
N ALA A 31 -1.55 -30.12 -22.66
CA ALA A 31 -2.78 -29.70 -23.34
C ALA A 31 -2.72 -29.95 -24.87
N LEU A 32 -1.52 -29.89 -25.47
CA LEU A 32 -1.32 -29.98 -26.91
C LEU A 32 -0.81 -31.35 -27.38
N CYS A 33 -0.05 -32.08 -26.54
CA CYS A 33 0.58 -33.35 -26.91
C CYS A 33 -0.16 -34.56 -26.28
N PRO A 34 -0.83 -35.41 -27.08
CA PRO A 34 -1.53 -36.58 -26.56
C PRO A 34 -0.57 -37.66 -26.02
N GLU A 35 0.62 -37.83 -26.61
CA GLU A 35 1.60 -38.81 -26.15
C GLU A 35 2.12 -38.49 -24.74
N CYS A 36 2.50 -37.23 -24.50
CA CYS A 36 2.96 -36.80 -23.18
C CYS A 36 1.83 -36.85 -22.14
N ARG A 37 0.58 -36.62 -22.55
CA ARG A 37 -0.59 -36.78 -21.68
C ARG A 37 -0.78 -38.23 -21.24
N GLU A 38 -0.64 -39.17 -22.16
CA GLU A 38 -0.74 -40.59 -21.83
C GLU A 38 0.39 -41.03 -20.90
N GLN A 39 1.61 -40.55 -21.12
CA GLN A 39 2.73 -40.81 -20.21
C GLN A 39 2.47 -40.25 -18.80
N ALA A 40 1.96 -39.02 -18.69
CA ALA A 40 1.56 -38.44 -17.41
C ALA A 40 0.51 -39.31 -16.69
N ARG A 41 -0.48 -39.82 -17.44
CA ARG A 41 -1.52 -40.73 -16.94
C ARG A 41 -0.95 -42.06 -16.44
N LEU A 42 0.02 -42.63 -17.17
CA LEU A 42 0.69 -43.87 -16.75
C LEU A 42 1.48 -43.66 -15.45
N PHE A 43 2.22 -42.54 -15.34
CA PHE A 43 2.89 -42.15 -14.11
C PHE A 43 1.91 -42.00 -12.93
N SER A 44 0.80 -41.26 -13.11
CA SER A 44 -0.19 -41.07 -12.04
C SER A 44 -0.86 -42.40 -11.64
N SER A 45 -1.18 -43.27 -12.59
CA SER A 45 -1.78 -44.58 -12.29
C SER A 45 -0.84 -45.50 -11.52
N SER A 46 0.47 -45.38 -11.77
CA SER A 46 1.49 -46.17 -11.06
C SER A 46 1.60 -45.70 -9.60
N TRP A 47 1.46 -44.39 -9.36
CA TRP A 47 1.39 -43.83 -8.01
C TRP A 47 0.09 -44.17 -7.28
N GLU A 48 -1.05 -44.13 -7.96
CA GLU A 48 -2.36 -44.50 -7.39
C GLU A 48 -2.38 -45.97 -6.94
N MET A 49 -1.70 -46.87 -7.66
CA MET A 49 -1.54 -48.26 -7.24
C MET A 49 -0.74 -48.41 -5.92
N LEU A 50 0.17 -47.47 -5.64
CA LEU A 50 0.92 -47.41 -4.38
C LEU A 50 0.11 -46.76 -3.24
N ASP A 51 -0.94 -45.99 -3.56
CA ASP A 51 -1.85 -45.38 -2.57
C ASP A 51 -2.74 -46.42 -1.85
N VAL A 52 -2.69 -47.68 -2.29
CA VAL A 52 -3.28 -48.84 -1.59
C VAL A 52 -2.52 -49.16 -0.29
N LEU A 53 -1.32 -48.61 -0.07
CA LEU A 53 -0.63 -48.74 1.20
C LEU A 53 -1.47 -48.12 2.32
N GLU A 54 -1.62 -48.87 3.42
CA GLU A 54 -2.40 -48.44 4.57
C GLU A 54 -1.91 -47.08 5.07
N THR A 55 -2.82 -46.09 5.06
CA THR A 55 -2.50 -44.74 5.52
C THR A 55 -2.13 -44.79 6.99
N VAL A 56 -0.86 -44.56 7.31
CA VAL A 56 -0.37 -44.53 8.70
C VAL A 56 -1.04 -43.34 9.41
N GLN A 57 -2.03 -43.61 10.25
CA GLN A 57 -2.62 -42.56 11.08
C GLN A 57 -1.63 -42.17 12.18
N PRO A 58 -1.21 -40.90 12.26
CA PRO A 58 -0.35 -40.44 13.34
C PRO A 58 -1.07 -40.54 14.69
N SER A 59 -0.33 -40.83 15.75
CA SER A 59 -0.88 -40.89 17.11
C SER A 59 -1.51 -39.54 17.50
N ALA A 60 -2.53 -39.59 18.36
CA ALA A 60 -3.20 -38.39 18.86
C ALA A 60 -2.21 -37.42 19.54
N TYR A 61 -1.22 -37.97 20.26
CA TYR A 61 -0.14 -37.20 20.88
C TYR A 61 0.72 -36.45 19.85
N PHE A 62 1.13 -37.13 18.78
CA PHE A 62 1.94 -36.50 17.72
C PHE A 62 1.17 -35.35 17.05
N ARG A 63 -0.11 -35.57 16.73
CA ARG A 63 -0.98 -34.54 16.15
C ARG A 63 -1.10 -33.32 17.05
N ALA A 64 -1.30 -33.51 18.35
CA ALA A 64 -1.41 -32.42 19.31
C ALA A 64 -0.13 -31.57 19.37
N HIS A 65 1.03 -32.22 19.51
CA HIS A 65 2.32 -31.53 19.55
C HIS A 65 2.68 -30.84 18.23
N PHE A 66 2.32 -31.43 17.10
CA PHE A 66 2.51 -30.81 15.80
C PHE A 66 1.77 -29.47 15.73
N TRP A 67 0.48 -29.46 16.07
CA TRP A 67 -0.34 -28.24 16.05
C TRP A 67 0.10 -27.20 17.07
N GLU A 68 0.57 -27.62 18.24
CA GLU A 68 1.19 -26.74 19.22
C GLU A 68 2.40 -25.99 18.63
N ARG A 69 3.33 -26.72 17.99
CA ARG A 69 4.50 -26.09 17.35
C ARG A 69 4.14 -25.17 16.20
N VAL A 70 3.15 -25.51 15.39
CA VAL A 70 2.66 -24.64 14.30
C VAL A 70 2.17 -23.31 14.89
N ARG A 71 1.34 -23.34 15.93
CA ARG A 71 0.85 -22.13 16.61
C ARG A 71 1.97 -21.31 17.23
N GLU A 72 2.98 -21.95 17.82
CA GLU A 72 4.16 -21.24 18.33
C GLU A 72 4.94 -20.52 17.22
N GLN A 73 5.06 -21.12 16.04
CA GLN A 73 5.74 -20.47 14.91
C GLN A 73 4.93 -19.31 14.33
N GLU A 74 3.61 -19.46 14.18
CA GLU A 74 2.71 -18.39 13.72
C GLU A 74 2.73 -17.19 14.67
N THR A 75 2.67 -17.44 15.98
CA THR A 75 2.73 -16.39 17.01
C THR A 75 4.10 -15.71 17.05
N ARG A 76 5.21 -16.45 16.89
CA ARG A 76 6.56 -15.86 16.77
C ARG A 76 6.74 -15.01 15.51
N ALA A 77 6.11 -15.39 14.39
CA ALA A 77 6.15 -14.60 13.16
C ALA A 77 5.41 -13.26 13.33
N TRP A 78 4.27 -13.24 14.02
CA TRP A 78 3.57 -12.00 14.37
C TRP A 78 4.36 -11.13 15.36
N GLY A 79 5.04 -11.75 16.32
CA GLY A 79 5.88 -11.08 17.32
C GLY A 79 7.16 -10.42 16.78
N ARG A 80 7.57 -10.71 15.53
CA ARG A 80 8.72 -10.05 14.88
C ARG A 80 8.44 -8.62 14.40
N THR A 81 7.19 -8.16 14.46
CA THR A 81 6.87 -6.71 14.37
C THR A 81 7.22 -5.94 15.65
N GLY A 82 7.86 -6.60 16.63
CA GLY A 82 8.27 -6.07 17.94
C GLY A 82 9.27 -4.91 17.94
N LEU A 83 9.68 -4.36 16.79
CA LEU A 83 10.37 -3.07 16.76
C LEU A 83 9.39 -1.91 17.02
N PHE A 84 8.16 -2.00 16.50
CA PHE A 84 7.10 -0.99 16.72
C PHE A 84 6.42 -1.12 18.09
N SER A 85 6.52 -2.28 18.75
CA SER A 85 5.98 -2.48 20.10
C SER A 85 6.90 -1.93 21.22
N ARG A 86 8.17 -1.61 20.92
CA ARG A 86 9.14 -1.15 21.93
C ARG A 86 9.24 0.38 22.03
N PHE A 87 8.83 1.08 20.98
CA PHE A 87 8.73 2.54 21.01
C PHE A 87 7.28 2.92 21.24
N PRO A 88 6.89 3.47 22.41
CA PRO A 88 5.59 4.11 22.50
C PRO A 88 5.62 5.26 21.49
N LEU A 89 4.87 5.16 20.38
CA LEU A 89 4.75 6.21 19.36
C LEU A 89 4.03 7.47 19.89
N ALA A 90 3.50 7.40 21.12
CA ALA A 90 2.74 8.45 21.79
C ALA A 90 3.46 9.81 21.93
N PRO A 91 4.73 9.91 22.39
CA PRO A 91 5.40 11.20 22.52
C PRO A 91 5.87 11.77 21.17
N ALA A 92 6.20 10.92 20.19
CA ALA A 92 6.62 11.36 18.86
C ALA A 92 5.46 11.98 18.05
N LEU A 93 4.28 11.36 18.12
CA LEU A 93 3.06 11.90 17.50
C LEU A 93 2.62 13.21 18.18
N ALA A 94 2.68 13.28 19.51
CA ALA A 94 2.37 14.51 20.24
C ALA A 94 3.28 15.69 19.83
N GLY A 95 4.59 15.45 19.68
CA GLY A 95 5.53 16.46 19.19
C GLY A 95 5.19 16.94 17.77
N PHE A 96 4.86 16.02 16.86
CA PHE A 96 4.47 16.36 15.49
C PHE A 96 3.19 17.22 15.45
N PHE A 97 2.16 16.84 16.22
CA PHE A 97 0.92 17.62 16.29
C PHE A 97 1.14 19.02 16.86
N VAL A 98 1.97 19.18 17.90
CA VAL A 98 2.29 20.49 18.48
C VAL A 98 3.03 21.37 17.46
N LEU A 99 4.04 20.83 16.76
CA LEU A 99 4.77 21.57 15.73
C LEU A 99 3.88 21.94 14.55
N TRP A 100 3.00 21.04 14.12
CA TRP A 100 2.06 21.29 13.04
C TRP A 100 1.05 22.39 13.41
N LEU A 101 0.47 22.33 14.62
CA LEU A 101 -0.44 23.35 15.11
C LEU A 101 0.25 24.71 15.28
N LEU A 102 1.47 24.74 15.82
CA LEU A 102 2.27 25.98 15.93
C LEU A 102 2.59 26.57 14.56
N GLY A 103 2.97 25.74 13.59
CA GLY A 103 3.26 26.17 12.22
C GLY A 103 2.03 26.74 11.51
N VAL A 104 0.88 26.05 11.59
CA VAL A 104 -0.38 26.48 10.96
C VAL A 104 -0.92 27.75 11.62
N ALA A 105 -1.01 27.79 12.96
CA ALA A 105 -1.51 28.95 13.69
C ALA A 105 -0.58 30.16 13.55
N GLY A 106 0.74 29.95 13.67
CA GLY A 106 1.75 30.98 13.47
C GLY A 106 1.74 31.53 12.03
N GLY A 107 1.66 30.64 11.04
CA GLY A 107 1.54 31.01 9.63
C GLY A 107 0.29 31.83 9.33
N ALA A 108 -0.87 31.43 9.85
CA ALA A 108 -2.12 32.18 9.70
C ALA A 108 -2.04 33.58 10.35
N HIS A 109 -1.41 33.69 11.53
CA HIS A 109 -1.24 34.97 12.22
C HIS A 109 -0.31 35.92 11.44
N LEU A 110 0.83 35.42 10.96
CA LEU A 110 1.75 36.19 10.12
C LEU A 110 1.12 36.60 8.78
N PHE A 111 0.34 35.71 8.16
CA PHE A 111 -0.39 36.01 6.93
C PHE A 111 -1.40 37.15 7.13
N LYS A 112 -2.15 37.13 8.25
CA LYS A 112 -3.10 38.19 8.59
C LYS A 112 -2.42 39.54 8.86
N LEU A 113 -1.27 39.54 9.54
CA LEU A 113 -0.48 40.75 9.76
C LEU A 113 0.07 41.33 8.45
N ARG A 114 0.62 40.47 7.58
CA ARG A 114 1.12 40.88 6.26
C ARG A 114 0.01 41.43 5.36
N HIS A 115 -1.17 40.82 5.39
CA HIS A 115 -2.27 41.29 4.56
C HIS A 115 -2.74 42.69 4.96
N ARG A 116 -2.73 43.04 6.26
CA ARG A 116 -3.05 44.41 6.71
C ARG A 116 -2.05 45.43 6.18
N THR A 117 -0.75 45.15 6.29
CA THR A 117 0.29 46.10 5.87
C THR A 117 0.29 46.31 4.36
N VAL A 118 0.15 45.24 3.56
CA VAL A 118 0.09 45.31 2.10
C VAL A 118 -1.13 46.11 1.63
N THR A 119 -2.32 45.88 2.20
CA THR A 119 -3.50 46.69 1.84
C THR A 119 -3.32 48.17 2.16
N THR A 120 -2.72 48.53 3.29
CA THR A 120 -2.48 49.95 3.61
C THR A 120 -1.45 50.59 2.70
N THR A 121 -0.38 49.87 2.32
CA THR A 121 0.63 50.40 1.42
C THR A 121 0.12 50.52 -0.01
N GLU A 122 -0.66 49.56 -0.51
CA GLU A 122 -1.24 49.67 -1.85
C GLU A 122 -2.28 50.78 -1.94
N ILE A 123 -3.13 50.95 -0.92
CA ILE A 123 -4.08 52.07 -0.85
C ILE A 123 -3.33 53.41 -0.82
N ALA A 124 -2.25 53.52 -0.04
CA ALA A 124 -1.43 54.73 0.00
C ALA A 124 -0.70 54.98 -1.33
N LEU A 125 -0.09 53.95 -1.93
CA LEU A 125 0.64 54.07 -3.19
C LEU A 125 -0.29 54.42 -4.35
N ASN A 126 -1.47 53.80 -4.42
CA ASN A 126 -2.51 54.16 -5.40
C ASN A 126 -3.02 55.58 -5.20
N ARG A 127 -3.11 56.08 -3.95
CA ARG A 127 -3.44 57.49 -3.68
C ARG A 127 -2.36 58.46 -4.18
N PHE A 128 -1.09 58.06 -4.20
CA PHE A 128 0.01 58.91 -4.68
C PHE A 128 0.28 58.79 -6.19
N LEU A 129 0.07 57.62 -6.78
CA LEU A 129 0.30 57.35 -8.21
C LEU A 129 -0.95 57.57 -9.07
N SER A 130 -2.12 57.81 -8.45
CA SER A 130 -3.33 58.13 -9.20
C SER A 130 -3.14 59.41 -10.00
N PRO A 131 -3.39 59.39 -11.32
CA PRO A 131 -3.32 60.58 -12.17
C PRO A 131 -4.49 61.56 -11.93
N TYR A 132 -5.41 61.24 -11.01
CA TYR A 132 -6.57 62.07 -10.67
C TYR A 132 -6.40 62.75 -9.30
N PRO A 133 -6.82 64.02 -9.14
CA PRO A 133 -6.73 64.74 -7.88
C PRO A 133 -7.61 64.10 -6.80
N GLN A 134 -7.22 64.26 -5.52
CA GLN A 134 -7.78 63.57 -4.35
C GLN A 134 -9.29 63.81 -4.10
N ASN A 135 -9.87 64.79 -4.79
CA ASN A 135 -11.25 65.26 -4.72
C ASN A 135 -12.01 65.06 -6.05
N SER A 136 -11.55 64.16 -6.92
CA SER A 136 -12.28 63.75 -8.12
C SER A 136 -13.52 62.93 -7.77
N VAL A 137 -14.60 63.12 -8.54
CA VAL A 137 -15.92 62.53 -8.30
C VAL A 137 -15.85 61.00 -8.35
N GLU A 138 -14.92 60.44 -9.12
CA GLU A 138 -14.65 59.01 -9.24
C GLU A 138 -14.25 58.34 -7.90
N HIS A 139 -13.59 59.05 -6.99
CA HIS A 139 -13.17 58.49 -5.70
C HIS A 139 -14.38 58.17 -4.80
N ILE A 140 -15.41 59.00 -4.84
CA ILE A 140 -16.68 58.82 -4.10
C ILE A 140 -17.43 57.57 -4.62
N PHE A 141 -17.37 57.34 -5.94
CA PHE A 141 -18.00 56.18 -6.57
C PHE A 141 -17.26 54.86 -6.31
N GLN A 142 -15.94 54.89 -6.06
CA GLN A 142 -15.18 53.69 -5.70
C GLN A 142 -15.36 53.31 -4.23
N GLU A 143 -15.41 54.28 -3.32
CA GLU A 143 -15.69 54.03 -1.89
C GLU A 143 -17.07 53.39 -1.68
N GLY A 144 -18.09 53.88 -2.41
CA GLY A 144 -19.45 53.32 -2.37
C GLY A 144 -19.62 51.93 -2.98
N ARG A 145 -18.62 51.39 -3.68
CA ARG A 145 -18.71 50.07 -4.34
C ARG A 145 -17.94 48.96 -3.62
N THR A 146 -17.34 49.25 -2.46
CA THR A 146 -16.80 48.20 -1.59
C THR A 146 -17.95 47.35 -1.02
N PRO A 147 -17.88 46.00 -1.08
CA PRO A 147 -18.98 45.14 -0.65
C PRO A 147 -19.05 45.12 0.87
N GLY A 148 -19.69 46.12 1.47
CA GLY A 148 -19.79 46.21 2.93
C GLY A 148 -20.39 47.50 3.51
N GLY A 149 -21.10 48.33 2.73
CA GLY A 149 -21.72 49.56 3.22
C GLY A 149 -23.25 49.49 3.20
N ASN A 150 -23.87 49.36 4.37
CA ASN A 150 -25.30 49.56 4.59
C ASN A 150 -25.66 51.05 4.43
N VAL A 151 -26.45 51.39 3.39
CA VAL A 151 -27.60 52.32 3.47
C VAL A 151 -28.65 51.79 2.50
#